data_AF-A0A929EAS0-F1
#
_entry.id   AF-A0A929EAS0-F1
#
_cell.length_a   1.000
_cell.length_b   1.000
_cell.length_c   1.000
_cell.angle_alpha   90.00
_cell.angle_beta   90.00
_cell.angle_gamma   90.00
#
_symmetry.space_group_name_H-M   'P 1'
#
loop_
_entity.id
_entity.type
_entity.pdbx_description
1 polymer ?
#
loop_
_entity_poly.entity_id
_entity_poly.type
_entity_poly.pdbx_seq_one_letter_code
_entity_poly.pdbx_strand_id
1 'polypeptide(L)'
;MPAPRQGHINHFYALLEKLANLVGPSRQLSTTHGRMEWPERGVYFFFENTEHRASAPYGPRVVRVGTHALKSGANTTIWNRLSQHRGNAKDKGGNHRGSIFRDIVGTALMERNNLSYSTWGRRSPASSDIRVAEKPMEQRVSDHIGQMSIICLDIPDEAGPDSLRGYIEQNAIALLSNFEKTAIDPPSKAWLGSYCDREKVRQSGLWNSNHVTESYDPDFLQVFEKLIDQMGGQKSEVTMQKDMKIVIQCAGSKNKGGFLKTGDGRPVVFVANPSLAPENADCIYAHPDGMRSDGKSWRQYLVEYNALKPHNPDGLYAAIDLYRSSAYADLKDTFGAEKVFILSAGWGLVRGDFLLPSYDITFSQSGKSTPYISRAINQDFMDFNMLDLTSRYALVYLGGKDYIPLFCDLTQSYAGERTVIFNAATPPKAPGCLHVKFDTTIRTNWHYECAHRLSKETSWLFNAPMKQGDNLLQQRQKLKSKPEQRAASKSDAYLDIGNVRGSKYKAIYDYLINLPASQDQATLSYSFVGELIGTKLPQSSYTHHQMFWANGGHYYAKFWMEAGFHVEGSHAGKAPEESWVRFQRK
;
A
#
# COMPACT_ATOMS: atom_id res chain seq x y z
N MET A 1 -9.61 -35.66 32.33
CA MET A 1 -10.03 -34.35 31.78
C MET A 1 -9.54 -33.26 32.73
N PRO A 2 -8.84 -32.21 32.27
CA PRO A 2 -8.52 -31.07 33.13
C PRO A 2 -9.82 -30.47 33.69
N ALA A 3 -9.78 -29.86 34.88
CA ALA A 3 -10.91 -29.09 35.39
C ALA A 3 -11.32 -28.02 34.35
N PRO A 4 -12.63 -27.73 34.15
CA PRO A 4 -13.10 -26.83 33.08
C PRO A 4 -12.34 -25.50 33.01
N ARG A 5 -11.96 -24.94 34.16
CA ARG A 5 -11.16 -23.71 34.26
C ARG A 5 -9.76 -23.81 33.65
N GLN A 6 -9.04 -24.92 33.87
CA GLN A 6 -7.70 -25.13 33.29
C GLN A 6 -7.75 -25.18 31.76
N GLY A 7 -8.78 -25.84 31.19
CA GLY A 7 -9.01 -25.86 29.76
C GLY A 7 -9.24 -24.47 29.18
N HIS A 8 -10.08 -23.67 29.84
CA HIS A 8 -10.36 -22.28 29.43
C HIS A 8 -9.12 -21.37 29.54
N ILE A 9 -8.28 -21.54 30.59
CA ILE A 9 -7.00 -20.82 30.70
C ILE A 9 -6.06 -21.20 29.56
N ASN A 10 -5.91 -22.49 29.24
CA ASN A 10 -5.06 -22.93 28.14
C ASN A 10 -5.54 -22.36 26.79
N HIS A 11 -6.85 -22.34 26.55
CA HIS A 11 -7.43 -21.71 25.36
C HIS A 11 -7.16 -20.21 25.31
N PHE A 12 -7.35 -19.50 26.42
CA PHE A 12 -7.04 -18.07 26.52
C PHE A 12 -5.58 -17.75 26.16
N TYR A 13 -4.61 -18.54 26.64
CA TYR A 13 -3.20 -18.32 26.30
C TYR A 13 -2.86 -18.70 24.85
N ALA A 14 -3.51 -19.71 24.27
CA ALA A 14 -3.38 -20.00 22.85
C ALA A 14 -3.90 -18.83 21.99
N LEU A 15 -4.98 -18.17 22.41
CA LEU A 15 -5.48 -16.95 21.76
C LEU A 15 -4.52 -15.76 21.94
N LEU A 16 -3.89 -15.59 23.10
CA LEU A 16 -2.85 -14.57 23.29
C LEU A 16 -1.63 -14.81 22.38
N GLU A 17 -1.25 -16.06 22.16
CA GLU A 17 -0.19 -16.42 21.22
C GLU A 17 -0.61 -16.11 19.77
N LYS A 18 -1.84 -16.47 19.37
CA LYS A 18 -2.43 -16.08 18.08
C LYS A 18 -2.41 -14.56 17.89
N LEU A 19 -2.79 -13.80 18.92
CA LEU A 19 -2.71 -12.34 18.91
C LEU A 19 -1.27 -11.85 18.76
N ALA A 20 -0.30 -12.40 19.51
CA ALA A 20 1.11 -12.03 19.43
C ALA A 20 1.70 -12.27 18.03
N ASN A 21 1.30 -13.37 17.38
CA ASN A 21 1.68 -13.64 15.99
C ASN A 21 1.13 -12.59 15.01
N LEU A 22 -0.02 -11.98 15.31
CA LEU A 22 -0.59 -10.92 14.50
C LEU A 22 0.00 -9.53 14.80
N VAL A 23 0.20 -9.16 16.06
CA VAL A 23 0.60 -7.79 16.47
C VAL A 23 2.07 -7.62 16.77
N GLY A 24 2.83 -8.72 16.74
CA GLY A 24 4.19 -8.81 17.22
C GLY A 24 4.26 -9.18 18.71
N PRO A 25 5.47 -9.48 19.21
CA PRO A 25 5.66 -9.88 20.60
C PRO A 25 5.28 -8.76 21.57
N SER A 26 5.06 -9.14 22.83
CA SER A 26 4.80 -8.16 23.91
C SER A 26 5.92 -7.12 23.99
N ARG A 27 5.56 -5.84 24.14
CA ARG A 27 6.49 -4.71 24.13
C ARG A 27 6.74 -4.22 25.53
N GLN A 28 7.99 -3.96 25.92
CA GLN A 28 8.30 -3.43 27.25
C GLN A 28 7.79 -1.99 27.42
N LEU A 29 7.03 -1.71 28.47
CA LEU A 29 6.35 -0.42 28.61
C LEU A 29 7.32 0.78 28.67
N SER A 30 8.49 0.62 29.31
CA SER A 30 9.49 1.70 29.42
C SER A 30 10.07 2.15 28.07
N THR A 31 10.12 1.27 27.06
CA THR A 31 10.67 1.57 25.73
C THR A 31 9.60 1.98 24.71
N THR A 32 8.33 1.85 25.07
CA THR A 32 7.20 2.23 24.19
C THR A 32 6.93 3.72 24.18
N HIS A 33 6.33 4.26 23.10
CA HIS A 33 5.88 5.65 23.01
C HIS A 33 4.63 5.81 22.12
N GLY A 34 3.98 6.98 22.18
CA GLY A 34 2.70 7.24 21.49
C GLY A 34 2.76 7.31 19.97
N ARG A 35 3.97 7.41 19.39
CA ARG A 35 4.17 7.32 17.93
C ARG A 35 4.26 5.88 17.41
N MET A 36 4.29 4.88 18.30
CA MET A 36 4.23 3.49 17.85
C MET A 36 2.79 3.15 17.45
N GLU A 37 2.64 2.12 16.63
CA GLU A 37 1.32 1.57 16.30
C GLU A 37 0.70 0.94 17.55
N TRP A 38 -0.38 1.56 18.02
CA TRP A 38 -1.26 1.08 19.08
C TRP A 38 -2.69 1.06 18.55
N PRO A 39 -3.51 0.08 18.94
CA PRO A 39 -4.96 0.20 18.79
C PRO A 39 -5.44 1.51 19.42
N GLU A 40 -6.39 2.20 18.81
CA GLU A 40 -6.97 3.40 19.44
C GLU A 40 -7.71 3.00 20.72
N ARG A 41 -8.48 1.91 20.64
CA ARG A 41 -9.28 1.33 21.72
C ARG A 41 -8.99 -0.16 21.88
N GLY A 42 -9.22 -0.70 23.08
CA GLY A 42 -8.96 -2.12 23.32
C GLY A 42 -8.62 -2.49 24.75
N VAL A 43 -8.29 -3.78 24.92
CA VAL A 43 -7.85 -4.39 26.18
C VAL A 43 -6.36 -4.67 26.12
N TYR A 44 -5.65 -4.40 27.20
CA TYR A 44 -4.21 -4.67 27.33
C TYR A 44 -3.92 -5.70 28.42
N PHE A 45 -2.93 -6.55 28.16
CA PHE A 45 -2.46 -7.59 29.06
C PHE A 45 -1.00 -7.34 29.41
N PHE A 46 -0.71 -7.26 30.70
CA PHE A 46 0.63 -7.03 31.26
C PHE A 46 1.27 -8.35 31.68
N PHE A 47 2.58 -8.46 31.45
CA PHE A 47 3.42 -9.56 31.88
C PHE A 47 4.63 -9.03 32.66
N GLU A 48 5.06 -9.78 33.68
CA GLU A 48 6.31 -9.54 34.40
C GLU A 48 7.34 -10.60 34.01
N ASN A 49 8.60 -10.20 33.81
CA ASN A 49 9.68 -11.10 33.34
C ASN A 49 9.91 -12.32 34.25
N THR A 50 9.54 -12.24 35.53
CA THR A 50 9.73 -13.32 36.51
C THR A 50 8.49 -14.21 36.65
N GLU A 51 7.36 -13.82 36.08
CA GLU A 51 6.08 -14.50 36.28
C GLU A 51 5.75 -15.41 35.09
N HIS A 52 5.75 -16.72 35.34
CA HIS A 52 5.54 -17.74 34.32
C HIS A 52 4.38 -18.66 34.70
N ARG A 53 3.75 -19.24 33.67
CA ARG A 53 2.75 -20.28 33.85
C ARG A 53 3.36 -21.53 34.48
N ALA A 54 2.62 -22.16 35.38
CA ALA A 54 3.02 -23.42 36.02
C ALA A 54 2.64 -24.64 35.18
N SER A 55 1.80 -24.46 34.17
CA SER A 55 1.25 -25.51 33.33
C SER A 55 1.39 -25.20 31.83
N ALA A 56 1.40 -26.25 31.00
CA ALA A 56 1.51 -26.10 29.55
C ALA A 56 0.28 -25.39 28.94
N PRO A 57 0.45 -24.60 27.85
CA PRO A 57 1.74 -24.15 27.30
C PRO A 57 2.52 -23.25 28.28
N TYR A 58 3.79 -23.58 28.50
CA TYR A 58 4.67 -22.76 29.36
C TYR A 58 4.93 -21.41 28.69
N GLY A 59 5.03 -20.36 29.49
CA GLY A 59 5.25 -19.01 28.98
C GLY A 59 4.99 -17.93 30.03
N PRO A 60 5.08 -16.65 29.64
CA PRO A 60 4.78 -15.53 30.53
C PRO A 60 3.35 -15.58 31.05
N ARG A 61 3.18 -15.33 32.35
CA ARG A 61 1.86 -15.24 32.99
C ARG A 61 1.34 -13.81 32.92
N VAL A 62 0.07 -13.66 32.54
CA VAL A 62 -0.62 -12.37 32.66
C VAL A 62 -0.71 -12.00 34.15
N VAL A 63 -0.15 -10.84 34.50
CA VAL A 63 -0.17 -10.30 35.87
C VAL A 63 -1.21 -9.19 36.03
N ARG A 64 -1.70 -8.63 34.92
CA ARG A 64 -2.75 -7.60 34.91
C ARG A 64 -3.46 -7.53 33.59
N VAL A 65 -4.77 -7.33 33.65
CA VAL A 65 -5.61 -6.97 32.50
C VAL A 65 -6.15 -5.57 32.73
N GLY A 66 -6.27 -4.77 31.68
CA GLY A 66 -6.86 -3.45 31.80
C GLY A 66 -7.53 -2.97 30.52
N THR A 67 -8.48 -2.05 30.67
CA THR A 67 -9.10 -1.33 29.55
C THR A 67 -9.29 0.17 29.82
N HIS A 68 -10.02 0.84 28.92
CA HIS A 68 -10.38 2.26 29.00
C HIS A 68 -11.71 2.57 28.29
N ALA A 69 -12.16 3.83 28.40
CA ALA A 69 -13.36 4.34 27.72
C ALA A 69 -14.66 3.53 27.96
N LEU A 70 -14.90 3.08 29.20
CA LEU A 70 -16.13 2.37 29.62
C LEU A 70 -17.31 3.30 30.00
N LYS A 71 -17.19 4.60 29.70
CA LYS A 71 -18.26 5.58 29.90
C LYS A 71 -18.63 6.19 28.57
N SER A 72 -19.93 6.44 28.37
CA SER A 72 -20.43 7.08 27.16
C SER A 72 -19.74 8.43 26.93
N GLY A 73 -19.31 8.67 25.69
CA GLY A 73 -18.61 9.91 25.31
C GLY A 73 -17.15 10.02 25.76
N ALA A 74 -16.54 8.94 26.28
CA ALA A 74 -15.12 8.95 26.63
C ALA A 74 -14.21 8.92 25.38
N ASN A 75 -13.29 9.88 25.29
CA ASN A 75 -12.34 10.03 24.17
C ASN A 75 -10.90 9.61 24.52
N THR A 76 -10.70 8.92 25.65
CA THR A 76 -9.37 8.39 26.01
C THR A 76 -8.97 7.25 25.08
N THR A 77 -7.70 7.17 24.70
CA THR A 77 -7.14 6.04 23.93
C THR A 77 -6.38 5.05 24.83
N ILE A 78 -6.00 3.89 24.27
CA ILE A 78 -5.15 2.93 24.98
C ILE A 78 -3.81 3.56 25.37
N TRP A 79 -3.21 4.36 24.48
CA TRP A 79 -1.92 4.99 24.75
C TRP A 79 -2.04 6.05 25.85
N ASN A 80 -3.12 6.83 25.89
CA ASN A 80 -3.35 7.74 27.01
C ASN A 80 -3.30 6.98 28.34
N ARG A 81 -3.91 5.79 28.41
CA ARG A 81 -3.92 4.96 29.62
C ARG A 81 -2.55 4.34 29.93
N LEU A 82 -1.89 3.77 28.94
CA LEU A 82 -0.56 3.17 29.10
C LEU A 82 0.49 4.20 29.52
N SER A 83 0.43 5.42 28.98
CA SER A 83 1.33 6.52 29.39
C SER A 83 1.15 6.93 30.85
N GLN A 84 -0.09 6.86 31.37
CA GLN A 84 -0.35 7.12 32.80
C GLN A 84 0.27 6.04 33.68
N HIS A 85 0.26 4.79 33.23
CA HIS A 85 0.91 3.68 33.93
C HIS A 85 2.44 3.79 33.88
N ARG A 86 3.00 4.09 32.70
CA ARG A 86 4.44 4.23 32.47
C ARG A 86 5.08 5.35 33.30
N GLY A 87 4.33 6.42 33.55
CA GLY A 87 4.84 7.63 34.17
C GLY A 87 5.45 8.60 33.15
N ASN A 88 5.89 9.75 33.66
CA ASN A 88 6.44 10.85 32.88
C ASN A 88 7.79 10.46 32.27
N ALA A 89 7.97 10.70 30.97
CA ALA A 89 9.21 10.36 30.28
C ALA A 89 10.43 11.19 30.74
N LYS A 90 10.22 12.43 31.22
CA LYS A 90 11.29 13.36 31.60
C LYS A 90 11.92 13.00 32.93
N ASP A 91 11.10 12.68 33.94
CA ASP A 91 11.57 12.54 35.32
C ASP A 91 11.05 11.27 36.01
N LYS A 92 10.39 10.37 35.27
CA LYS A 92 9.78 9.13 35.76
C LYS A 92 8.76 9.33 36.88
N GLY A 93 8.29 10.56 37.13
CA GLY A 93 7.21 10.83 38.06
C GLY A 93 5.89 10.20 37.59
N GLY A 94 4.88 10.22 38.45
CA GLY A 94 3.59 9.62 38.16
C GLY A 94 2.46 10.19 39.00
N ASN A 95 1.32 9.52 38.93
CA ASN A 95 0.11 9.93 39.64
C ASN A 95 -0.65 8.70 40.15
N HIS A 96 -0.24 8.17 41.30
CA HIS A 96 -0.91 7.06 41.97
C HIS A 96 -2.36 7.38 42.33
N ARG A 97 -2.66 8.65 42.66
CA ARG A 97 -4.03 9.10 42.99
C ARG A 97 -5.01 8.94 41.82
N GLY A 98 -4.51 9.10 40.59
CA GLY A 98 -5.27 8.87 39.35
C GLY A 98 -5.17 7.45 38.78
N SER A 99 -4.34 6.59 39.37
CA SER A 99 -4.05 5.26 38.84
C SER A 99 -3.95 4.23 39.97
N ILE A 100 -5.05 3.51 40.19
CA ILE A 100 -5.12 2.41 41.16
C ILE A 100 -3.97 1.41 40.98
N PHE A 101 -3.53 1.16 39.74
CA PHE A 101 -2.40 0.27 39.49
C PHE A 101 -1.08 0.79 40.07
N ARG A 102 -0.83 2.10 39.96
CA ARG A 102 0.37 2.72 40.53
C ARG A 102 0.31 2.75 42.05
N ASP A 103 -0.88 3.02 42.58
CA ASP A 103 -1.17 2.98 44.01
C ASP A 103 -0.80 1.63 44.64
N ILE A 104 -1.36 0.52 44.13
CA ILE A 104 -1.11 -0.83 44.67
C ILE A 104 0.32 -1.34 44.48
N VAL A 105 0.98 -0.94 43.38
CA VAL A 105 2.41 -1.25 43.18
C VAL A 105 3.25 -0.47 44.21
N GLY A 106 2.90 0.78 44.48
CA GLY A 106 3.56 1.60 45.48
C GLY A 106 3.41 1.04 46.90
N THR A 107 2.21 0.59 47.29
CA THR A 107 2.01 -0.02 48.61
C THR A 107 2.86 -1.28 48.78
N ALA A 108 2.95 -2.11 47.75
CA ALA A 108 3.80 -3.30 47.76
C ALA A 108 5.30 -2.97 47.82
N LEU A 109 5.76 -1.95 47.10
CA LEU A 109 7.15 -1.47 47.17
C LEU A 109 7.49 -0.89 48.54
N MET A 110 6.54 -0.18 49.16
CA MET A 110 6.72 0.38 50.49
C MET A 110 6.91 -0.72 51.53
N GLU A 111 6.00 -1.70 51.56
CA GLU A 111 6.06 -2.82 52.49
C GLU A 111 7.34 -3.64 52.31
N ARG A 112 7.66 -4.05 51.06
CA ARG A 112 8.86 -4.86 50.77
C ARG A 112 10.16 -4.18 51.20
N ASN A 113 10.23 -2.85 51.10
CA ASN A 113 11.46 -2.08 51.36
C ASN A 113 11.43 -1.34 52.70
N ASN A 114 10.42 -1.57 53.55
CA ASN A 114 10.23 -0.87 54.82
C ASN A 114 10.28 0.67 54.68
N LEU A 115 9.54 1.21 53.69
CA LEU A 115 9.45 2.65 53.43
C LEU A 115 8.10 3.20 53.89
N SER A 116 8.07 4.43 54.40
CA SER A 116 6.85 5.07 54.90
C SER A 116 6.55 6.39 54.19
N TYR A 117 5.36 6.46 53.60
CA TYR A 117 4.79 7.65 52.94
C TYR A 117 3.34 7.81 53.43
N SER A 118 3.14 8.66 54.44
CA SER A 118 1.86 8.77 55.18
C SER A 118 0.66 9.23 54.33
N THR A 119 0.92 9.80 53.16
CA THR A 119 -0.07 10.33 52.22
C THR A 119 -0.28 9.44 50.98
N TRP A 120 0.49 8.36 50.84
CA TRP A 120 0.31 7.39 49.75
C TRP A 120 -1.03 6.65 49.91
N GLY A 121 -1.71 6.37 48.81
CA GLY A 121 -3.04 5.74 48.81
C GLY A 121 -4.21 6.68 49.15
N ARG A 122 -3.95 7.93 49.54
CA ARG A 122 -5.00 8.93 49.73
C ARG A 122 -5.44 9.51 48.39
N ARG A 123 -6.73 9.37 48.05
CA ARG A 123 -7.30 9.84 46.76
C ARG A 123 -7.52 11.35 46.68
N SER A 124 -7.46 12.07 47.80
CA SER A 124 -7.64 13.53 47.83
C SER A 124 -6.48 14.26 47.12
N PRO A 125 -6.73 15.43 46.50
CA PRO A 125 -5.66 16.25 45.94
C PRO A 125 -4.57 16.56 46.96
N ALA A 126 -3.31 16.50 46.54
CA ALA A 126 -2.15 16.81 47.37
C ALA A 126 -1.51 18.15 46.97
N SER A 127 -0.91 18.86 47.94
CA SER A 127 -0.12 20.07 47.70
C SER A 127 1.13 19.77 46.86
N SER A 128 1.79 20.81 46.34
CA SER A 128 3.07 20.67 45.63
C SER A 128 4.11 19.92 46.45
N ASP A 129 4.23 20.25 47.73
CA ASP A 129 5.29 19.74 48.60
C ASP A 129 5.13 18.25 48.87
N ILE A 130 3.88 17.80 49.05
CA ILE A 130 3.56 16.37 49.17
C ILE A 130 3.93 15.63 47.89
N ARG A 131 3.60 16.19 46.71
CA ARG A 131 3.95 15.56 45.42
C ARG A 131 5.46 15.49 45.20
N VAL A 132 6.21 16.51 45.64
CA VAL A 132 7.67 16.51 45.61
C VAL A 132 8.23 15.43 46.54
N ALA A 133 7.70 15.32 47.75
CA ALA A 133 8.12 14.29 48.71
C ALA A 133 7.82 12.86 48.22
N GLU A 134 6.67 12.63 47.57
CA GLU A 134 6.27 11.32 47.02
C GLU A 134 6.95 10.97 45.70
N LYS A 135 7.61 11.93 45.03
CA LYS A 135 8.22 11.75 43.71
C LYS A 135 9.20 10.56 43.65
N PRO A 136 10.11 10.35 44.63
CA PRO A 136 11.00 9.19 44.60
C PRO A 136 10.24 7.85 44.62
N MET A 137 9.08 7.78 45.29
CA MET A 137 8.24 6.58 45.28
C MET A 137 7.55 6.40 43.92
N GLU A 138 7.01 7.47 43.34
CA GLU A 138 6.46 7.43 41.98
C GLU A 138 7.51 6.98 40.94
N GLN A 139 8.77 7.40 41.09
CA GLN A 139 9.85 6.95 40.22
C GLN A 139 10.10 5.44 40.35
N ARG A 140 10.15 4.90 41.58
CA ARG A 140 10.26 3.45 41.81
C ARG A 140 9.09 2.67 41.22
N VAL A 141 7.87 3.20 41.33
CA VAL A 141 6.67 2.63 40.71
C VAL A 141 6.77 2.64 39.18
N SER A 142 7.21 3.75 38.58
CA SER A 142 7.44 3.86 37.13
C SER A 142 8.51 2.89 36.65
N ASP A 143 9.60 2.74 37.40
CA ASP A 143 10.67 1.79 37.09
C ASP A 143 10.12 0.36 37.11
N HIS A 144 9.36 -0.01 38.14
CA HIS A 144 8.77 -1.35 38.24
C HIS A 144 7.76 -1.63 37.10
N ILE A 145 6.76 -0.78 36.93
CA ILE A 145 5.73 -0.96 35.88
C ILE A 145 6.35 -0.86 34.48
N GLY A 146 7.37 -0.01 34.30
CA GLY A 146 8.09 0.16 33.05
C GLY A 146 8.87 -1.08 32.62
N GLN A 147 9.23 -1.98 33.54
CA GLN A 147 9.88 -3.25 33.19
C GLN A 147 8.90 -4.29 32.62
N MET A 148 7.61 -4.13 32.87
CA MET A 148 6.59 -5.07 32.38
C MET A 148 6.41 -4.96 30.87
N SER A 149 6.06 -6.07 30.23
CA SER A 149 5.69 -6.09 28.81
C SER A 149 4.18 -6.09 28.62
N ILE A 150 3.74 -5.59 27.47
CA ILE A 150 2.32 -5.43 27.14
C ILE A 150 2.00 -5.99 25.76
N ILE A 151 0.83 -6.62 25.65
CA ILE A 151 0.15 -6.91 24.37
C ILE A 151 -1.26 -6.32 24.42
N CYS A 152 -1.75 -5.84 23.29
CA CYS A 152 -3.05 -5.19 23.19
C CYS A 152 -3.93 -5.90 22.15
N LEU A 153 -5.18 -6.16 22.51
CA LEU A 153 -6.24 -6.55 21.60
C LEU A 153 -7.00 -5.30 21.17
N ASP A 154 -7.12 -5.08 19.86
CA ASP A 154 -7.96 -4.00 19.31
C ASP A 154 -9.45 -4.34 19.46
N ILE A 155 -10.21 -3.38 19.98
CA ILE A 155 -11.67 -3.47 20.07
C ILE A 155 -12.23 -2.06 19.79
N PRO A 156 -12.61 -1.76 18.52
CA PRO A 156 -12.92 -0.41 18.06
C PRO A 156 -14.37 0.03 18.34
N ASP A 157 -15.13 -0.74 19.11
CA ASP A 157 -16.52 -0.45 19.44
C ASP A 157 -16.68 0.87 20.22
N GLU A 158 -17.92 1.38 20.27
CA GLU A 158 -18.21 2.66 20.91
C GLU A 158 -17.83 2.70 22.40
N ALA A 159 -17.52 3.88 22.89
CA ALA A 159 -17.27 4.10 24.31
C ALA A 159 -18.57 4.02 25.09
N GLY A 160 -18.62 3.16 26.10
CA GLY A 160 -19.85 2.93 26.85
C GLY A 160 -19.78 1.71 27.76
N PRO A 161 -20.79 1.54 28.64
CA PRO A 161 -20.90 0.40 29.53
C PRO A 161 -21.10 -0.92 28.78
N ASP A 162 -21.75 -0.88 27.60
CA ASP A 162 -22.04 -2.06 26.76
C ASP A 162 -20.85 -2.46 25.87
N SER A 163 -19.68 -1.85 26.06
CA SER A 163 -18.51 -2.15 25.24
C SER A 163 -17.98 -3.55 25.51
N LEU A 164 -17.64 -4.26 24.43
CA LEU A 164 -16.95 -5.54 24.45
C LEU A 164 -15.63 -5.45 25.22
N ARG A 165 -15.01 -4.27 25.32
CA ARG A 165 -13.83 -4.03 26.16
C ARG A 165 -14.06 -4.38 27.62
N GLY A 166 -15.19 -3.97 28.18
CA GLY A 166 -15.55 -4.26 29.58
C GLY A 166 -15.81 -5.75 29.77
N TYR A 167 -16.56 -6.35 28.84
CA TYR A 167 -16.86 -7.78 28.85
C TYR A 167 -15.59 -8.65 28.76
N ILE A 168 -14.64 -8.33 27.88
CA ILE A 168 -13.37 -9.06 27.76
C ILE A 168 -12.48 -8.84 28.98
N GLU A 169 -12.34 -7.60 29.48
CA GLU A 169 -11.54 -7.30 30.68
C GLU A 169 -12.05 -8.08 31.90
N GLN A 170 -13.35 -7.99 32.17
CA GLN A 170 -14.00 -8.64 33.31
C GLN A 170 -13.79 -10.15 33.29
N ASN A 171 -14.15 -10.80 32.17
CA ASN A 171 -14.07 -12.26 32.06
C ASN A 171 -12.64 -12.77 32.06
N ALA A 172 -11.68 -12.05 31.46
CA ALA A 172 -10.27 -12.41 31.51
C ALA A 172 -9.72 -12.35 32.95
N ILE A 173 -10.06 -11.31 33.72
CA ILE A 173 -9.64 -11.22 35.13
C ILE A 173 -10.28 -12.33 35.97
N ALA A 174 -11.59 -12.56 35.81
CA ALA A 174 -12.32 -13.58 36.55
C ALA A 174 -11.83 -15.01 36.24
N LEU A 175 -11.44 -15.29 34.99
CA LEU A 175 -10.83 -16.54 34.56
C LEU A 175 -9.45 -16.75 35.22
N LEU A 176 -8.59 -15.72 35.17
CA LEU A 176 -7.20 -15.80 35.62
C LEU A 176 -7.01 -15.71 37.14
N SER A 177 -7.96 -15.10 37.87
CA SER A 177 -7.88 -14.90 39.32
C SER A 177 -7.87 -16.21 40.12
N ASN A 178 -6.92 -16.35 41.04
CA ASN A 178 -6.86 -17.46 42.01
C ASN A 178 -7.59 -17.18 43.34
N PHE A 179 -8.25 -16.02 43.49
CA PHE A 179 -8.93 -15.64 44.71
C PHE A 179 -10.04 -16.66 45.04
N GLU A 180 -9.97 -17.27 46.24
CA GLU A 180 -10.92 -18.30 46.71
C GLU A 180 -11.15 -19.47 45.74
N LYS A 181 -10.18 -19.75 44.87
CA LYS A 181 -10.23 -20.81 43.84
C LYS A 181 -9.00 -21.71 43.97
N THR A 182 -9.09 -22.95 43.47
CA THR A 182 -7.90 -23.79 43.28
C THR A 182 -6.90 -23.05 42.40
N ALA A 183 -5.68 -22.87 42.91
CA ALA A 183 -4.66 -22.09 42.24
C ALA A 183 -4.23 -22.74 40.92
N ILE A 184 -4.33 -21.99 39.83
CA ILE A 184 -3.76 -22.31 38.52
C ILE A 184 -2.79 -21.19 38.19
N ASP A 185 -1.58 -21.56 37.75
CA ASP A 185 -0.49 -20.62 37.48
C ASP A 185 -0.28 -19.63 38.66
N PRO A 186 0.00 -20.12 39.89
CA PRO A 186 0.17 -19.25 41.05
C PRO A 186 1.33 -18.25 40.85
N PRO A 187 1.26 -17.05 41.47
CA PRO A 187 2.37 -16.11 41.41
C PRO A 187 3.66 -16.72 41.97
N SER A 188 4.81 -16.28 41.47
CA SER A 188 6.08 -16.75 42.00
C SER A 188 6.25 -16.31 43.47
N LYS A 189 7.06 -17.04 44.24
CA LYS A 189 7.37 -16.69 45.65
C LYS A 189 8.00 -15.29 45.80
N ALA A 190 8.64 -14.80 44.73
CA ALA A 190 9.29 -13.49 44.71
C ALA A 190 8.40 -12.39 44.11
N TRP A 191 7.16 -12.69 43.73
CA TRP A 191 6.27 -11.72 43.12
C TRP A 191 5.99 -10.56 44.07
N LEU A 192 6.24 -9.33 43.62
CA LEU A 192 6.07 -8.12 44.42
C LEU A 192 4.64 -7.98 44.95
N GLY A 193 3.64 -8.45 44.20
CA GLY A 193 2.23 -8.38 44.59
C GLY A 193 1.90 -9.07 45.91
N SER A 194 2.74 -9.99 46.40
CA SER A 194 2.61 -10.62 47.73
C SER A 194 2.74 -9.62 48.89
N TYR A 195 3.41 -8.48 48.69
CA TYR A 195 3.57 -7.41 49.67
C TYR A 195 2.49 -6.32 49.56
N CYS A 196 1.57 -6.40 48.59
CA CYS A 196 0.51 -5.41 48.44
C CYS A 196 -0.40 -5.44 49.67
N ASP A 197 -0.84 -4.28 50.15
CA ASP A 197 -1.78 -4.12 51.27
C ASP A 197 -3.18 -4.71 50.97
N ARG A 198 -3.54 -4.87 49.70
CA ARG A 198 -4.83 -5.42 49.28
C ARG A 198 -4.82 -6.94 49.18
N GLU A 199 -5.66 -7.58 50.00
CA GLU A 199 -5.85 -9.03 50.01
C GLU A 199 -6.23 -9.59 48.63
N LYS A 200 -7.16 -8.92 47.93
CA LYS A 200 -7.59 -9.32 46.58
C LYS A 200 -6.44 -9.38 45.58
N VAL A 201 -5.44 -8.51 45.68
CA VAL A 201 -4.25 -8.55 44.81
C VAL A 201 -3.36 -9.73 45.19
N ARG A 202 -3.07 -9.88 46.48
CA ARG A 202 -2.21 -10.97 47.00
C ARG A 202 -2.75 -12.35 46.63
N GLN A 203 -4.03 -12.60 46.90
CA GLN A 203 -4.63 -13.93 46.74
C GLN A 203 -5.06 -14.24 45.29
N SER A 204 -5.42 -13.24 44.48
CA SER A 204 -5.73 -13.48 43.07
C SER A 204 -4.50 -13.78 42.21
N GLY A 205 -3.32 -13.29 42.62
CA GLY A 205 -2.12 -13.32 41.78
C GLY A 205 -2.12 -12.27 40.67
N LEU A 206 -3.04 -11.30 40.69
CA LEU A 206 -3.17 -10.25 39.67
C LEU A 206 -3.09 -8.86 40.32
N TRP A 207 -2.51 -7.89 39.61
CA TRP A 207 -2.59 -6.47 39.96
C TRP A 207 -3.97 -5.87 39.63
N ASN A 208 -5.04 -6.64 39.80
CA ASN A 208 -6.44 -6.24 39.64
C ASN A 208 -7.14 -6.36 41.00
N SER A 209 -7.98 -5.38 41.35
CA SER A 209 -8.83 -5.46 42.55
C SER A 209 -10.30 -5.74 42.20
N ASN A 210 -10.75 -5.27 41.04
CA ASN A 210 -12.08 -5.52 40.51
C ASN A 210 -12.07 -6.84 39.72
N HIS A 211 -13.24 -7.49 39.60
CA HIS A 211 -13.48 -8.71 38.83
C HIS A 211 -12.78 -9.99 39.33
N VAL A 212 -11.86 -9.90 40.30
CA VAL A 212 -11.13 -11.07 40.82
C VAL A 212 -12.01 -12.07 41.59
N THR A 213 -13.15 -11.62 42.12
CA THR A 213 -14.12 -12.44 42.88
C THR A 213 -15.25 -12.95 42.00
N GLU A 214 -15.32 -12.54 40.75
CA GLU A 214 -16.44 -12.84 39.87
C GLU A 214 -16.28 -14.22 39.21
N SER A 215 -17.41 -14.76 38.75
CA SER A 215 -17.43 -15.84 37.76
C SER A 215 -17.16 -15.26 36.37
N TYR A 216 -16.64 -16.10 35.48
CA TYR A 216 -16.50 -15.74 34.07
C TYR A 216 -17.50 -16.56 33.23
N ASP A 217 -17.98 -15.95 32.16
CA ASP A 217 -18.76 -16.57 31.09
C ASP A 217 -17.78 -17.19 30.08
N PRO A 218 -17.73 -18.52 29.89
CA PRO A 218 -16.83 -19.16 28.92
C PRO A 218 -16.97 -18.70 27.47
N ASP A 219 -18.15 -18.21 27.06
CA ASP A 219 -18.39 -17.77 25.68
C ASP A 219 -17.56 -16.54 25.29
N PHE A 220 -17.01 -15.82 26.29
CA PHE A 220 -16.08 -14.72 26.03
C PHE A 220 -14.85 -15.15 25.25
N LEU A 221 -14.43 -16.42 25.32
CA LEU A 221 -13.29 -16.93 24.55
C LEU A 221 -13.62 -16.97 23.05
N GLN A 222 -14.86 -17.27 22.68
CA GLN A 222 -15.31 -17.22 21.28
C GLN A 222 -15.34 -15.79 20.77
N VAL A 223 -15.80 -14.85 21.62
CA VAL A 223 -15.77 -13.41 21.29
C VAL A 223 -14.33 -12.92 21.14
N PHE A 224 -13.44 -13.33 22.04
CA PHE A 224 -12.02 -12.98 21.99
C PHE A 224 -11.36 -13.50 20.70
N GLU A 225 -11.59 -14.77 20.36
CA GLU A 225 -11.09 -15.35 19.11
C GLU A 225 -11.60 -14.60 17.88
N LYS A 226 -12.89 -14.30 17.82
CA LYS A 226 -13.49 -13.55 16.71
C LYS A 226 -12.86 -12.18 16.52
N LEU A 227 -12.57 -11.47 17.62
CA LEU A 227 -11.89 -10.16 17.57
C LEU A 227 -10.46 -10.30 17.00
N ILE A 228 -9.73 -11.34 17.42
CA ILE A 228 -8.39 -11.64 16.89
C ILE A 228 -8.45 -11.96 15.38
N ASP A 229 -9.43 -12.76 14.94
CA ASP A 229 -9.59 -13.12 13.52
C ASP A 229 -9.98 -11.93 12.64
N GLN A 230 -10.87 -11.06 13.12
CA GLN A 230 -11.22 -9.82 12.43
C GLN A 230 -9.99 -8.93 12.23
N MET A 231 -9.14 -8.83 13.25
CA MET A 231 -7.88 -8.09 13.17
C MET A 231 -6.92 -8.71 12.14
N GLY A 232 -6.83 -10.04 12.08
CA GLY A 232 -6.03 -10.75 11.07
C GLY A 232 -6.51 -10.53 9.63
N GLY A 233 -7.84 -10.54 9.43
CA GLY A 233 -8.47 -10.24 8.15
C GLY A 233 -8.14 -8.82 7.66
N GLN A 234 -8.29 -7.82 8.53
CA GLN A 234 -7.97 -6.43 8.21
C GLN A 234 -6.49 -6.24 7.85
N LYS A 235 -5.56 -6.84 8.60
CA LYS A 235 -4.12 -6.76 8.28
C LYS A 235 -3.79 -7.40 6.94
N SER A 236 -4.39 -8.55 6.65
CA SER A 236 -4.17 -9.25 5.38
C SER A 236 -4.67 -8.42 4.20
N GLU A 237 -5.86 -7.84 4.33
CA GLU A 237 -6.47 -6.94 3.35
C GLU A 237 -5.59 -5.69 3.09
N VAL A 238 -5.09 -5.04 4.15
CA VAL A 238 -4.19 -3.89 4.01
C VAL A 238 -2.87 -4.27 3.34
N THR A 239 -2.29 -5.43 3.67
CA THR A 239 -1.07 -5.90 3.00
C THR A 239 -1.32 -6.19 1.52
N MET A 240 -2.43 -6.85 1.18
CA MET A 240 -2.81 -7.09 -0.21
C MET A 240 -2.94 -5.78 -0.98
N GLN A 241 -3.64 -4.78 -0.42
CA GLN A 241 -3.78 -3.46 -1.04
C GLN A 241 -2.42 -2.76 -1.25
N LYS A 242 -1.48 -2.91 -0.32
CA LYS A 242 -0.12 -2.34 -0.45
C LYS A 242 0.68 -2.96 -1.60
N ASP A 243 0.49 -4.23 -1.90
CA ASP A 243 1.23 -4.99 -2.90
C ASP A 243 0.55 -5.01 -4.30
N MET A 244 -0.39 -4.09 -4.52
CA MET A 244 -1.13 -3.95 -5.77
C MET A 244 -0.88 -2.61 -6.48
N LYS A 245 -0.87 -2.66 -7.81
CA LYS A 245 -1.00 -1.52 -8.71
C LYS A 245 -2.28 -1.67 -9.54
N ILE A 246 -3.02 -0.59 -9.69
CA ILE A 246 -4.31 -0.59 -10.39
C ILE A 246 -4.15 0.14 -11.72
N VAL A 247 -4.62 -0.45 -12.81
CA VAL A 247 -4.76 0.22 -14.10
C VAL A 247 -6.24 0.36 -14.39
N ILE A 248 -6.75 1.59 -14.45
CA ILE A 248 -8.15 1.87 -14.78
C ILE A 248 -8.23 2.64 -16.11
N GLN A 249 -9.16 2.25 -16.98
CA GLN A 249 -9.38 2.99 -18.23
C GLN A 249 -9.81 4.44 -17.96
N CYS A 250 -9.52 5.35 -18.89
CA CYS A 250 -10.02 6.72 -18.81
C CYS A 250 -11.54 6.81 -19.05
N ALA A 251 -12.15 7.92 -18.61
CA ALA A 251 -13.56 8.23 -18.84
C ALA A 251 -13.75 9.39 -19.83
N GLY A 252 -14.88 9.38 -20.54
CA GLY A 252 -15.31 10.52 -21.35
C GLY A 252 -15.65 11.74 -20.50
N SER A 253 -16.30 11.54 -19.35
CA SER A 253 -16.72 12.64 -18.46
C SER A 253 -15.56 13.10 -17.57
N LYS A 254 -15.14 14.36 -17.75
CA LYS A 254 -14.04 15.01 -17.03
C LYS A 254 -14.51 16.22 -16.22
N ASN A 255 -13.72 16.59 -15.21
CA ASN A 255 -13.88 17.83 -14.47
C ASN A 255 -13.64 19.04 -15.39
N LYS A 256 -14.28 20.17 -15.09
CA LYS A 256 -14.15 21.38 -15.93
C LYS A 256 -12.78 22.02 -15.71
N GLY A 257 -12.17 22.55 -16.77
CA GLY A 257 -10.87 23.22 -16.72
C GLY A 257 -9.69 22.29 -17.00
N GLY A 258 -8.48 22.72 -16.64
CA GLY A 258 -7.24 21.97 -16.84
C GLY A 258 -6.87 21.84 -18.31
N PHE A 259 -6.70 22.96 -19.02
CA PHE A 259 -6.28 22.96 -20.41
C PHE A 259 -4.89 23.56 -20.51
N LEU A 260 -4.00 22.88 -21.23
CA LEU A 260 -2.82 23.56 -21.73
C LEU A 260 -3.25 24.71 -22.65
N LYS A 261 -2.43 25.76 -22.70
CA LYS A 261 -2.72 26.94 -23.51
C LYS A 261 -1.65 27.14 -24.58
N THR A 262 -2.07 27.71 -25.70
CA THR A 262 -1.17 28.29 -26.71
C THR A 262 -0.52 29.58 -26.19
N GLY A 263 0.50 30.08 -26.90
CA GLY A 263 1.18 31.32 -26.53
C GLY A 263 0.27 32.56 -26.50
N ASP A 264 -0.84 32.55 -27.24
CA ASP A 264 -1.89 33.58 -27.23
C ASP A 264 -2.98 33.33 -26.16
N GLY A 265 -2.83 32.31 -25.32
CA GLY A 265 -3.71 32.02 -24.19
C GLY A 265 -4.95 31.17 -24.48
N ARG A 266 -5.17 30.73 -25.73
CA ARG A 266 -6.31 29.86 -26.07
C ARG A 266 -6.14 28.44 -25.50
N PRO A 267 -7.22 27.83 -24.96
CA PRO A 267 -7.16 26.46 -24.46
C PRO A 267 -7.00 25.44 -25.59
N VAL A 268 -6.26 24.38 -25.32
CA VAL A 268 -6.01 23.27 -26.25
C VAL A 268 -6.85 22.05 -25.88
N VAL A 269 -7.69 21.62 -26.82
CA VAL A 269 -8.49 20.40 -26.71
C VAL A 269 -7.80 19.29 -27.52
N PHE A 270 -7.28 18.30 -26.82
CA PHE A 270 -6.58 17.19 -27.46
C PHE A 270 -7.56 16.18 -28.08
N VAL A 271 -7.39 15.91 -29.37
CA VAL A 271 -8.25 15.01 -30.17
C VAL A 271 -7.39 14.11 -31.06
N ALA A 272 -7.95 13.00 -31.57
CA ALA A 272 -7.22 11.99 -32.33
C ALA A 272 -6.87 12.44 -33.76
N ASN A 273 -7.76 13.19 -34.41
CA ASN A 273 -7.59 13.65 -35.80
C ASN A 273 -8.00 15.13 -35.92
N PRO A 274 -7.14 16.09 -35.52
CA PRO A 274 -7.48 17.51 -35.47
C PRO A 274 -7.94 18.12 -36.80
N SER A 275 -7.44 17.59 -37.93
CA SER A 275 -7.84 18.04 -39.27
C SER A 275 -9.31 17.77 -39.61
N LEU A 276 -9.97 16.90 -38.85
CA LEU A 276 -11.39 16.58 -38.99
C LEU A 276 -12.27 17.31 -37.97
N ALA A 277 -11.66 18.11 -37.08
CA ALA A 277 -12.38 18.82 -36.04
C ALA A 277 -13.06 20.08 -36.61
N PRO A 278 -14.25 20.46 -36.10
CA PRO A 278 -14.91 21.69 -36.52
C PRO A 278 -14.09 22.91 -36.11
N GLU A 279 -14.23 24.02 -36.83
CA GLU A 279 -13.66 25.29 -36.39
C GLU A 279 -14.30 25.74 -35.07
N ASN A 280 -13.49 26.25 -34.15
CA ASN A 280 -13.94 26.79 -32.88
C ASN A 280 -13.09 28.02 -32.53
N ALA A 281 -13.73 29.16 -32.28
CA ALA A 281 -13.02 30.40 -31.94
C ALA A 281 -12.43 30.37 -30.52
N ASP A 282 -13.03 29.59 -29.61
CA ASP A 282 -12.72 29.59 -28.18
C ASP A 282 -11.61 28.60 -27.80
N CYS A 283 -11.22 27.70 -28.70
CA CYS A 283 -10.17 26.71 -28.44
C CYS A 283 -9.41 26.32 -29.71
N ILE A 284 -8.30 25.60 -29.52
CA ILE A 284 -7.64 24.91 -30.63
C ILE A 284 -7.72 23.39 -30.44
N TYR A 285 -7.92 22.67 -31.54
CA TYR A 285 -7.82 21.22 -31.56
C TYR A 285 -6.39 20.81 -31.91
N ALA A 286 -5.79 19.92 -31.11
CA ALA A 286 -4.44 19.45 -31.33
C ALA A 286 -4.32 17.94 -31.11
N HIS A 287 -3.36 17.33 -31.81
CA HIS A 287 -2.96 15.96 -31.53
C HIS A 287 -1.95 15.96 -30.36
N PRO A 288 -2.00 15.00 -29.41
CA PRO A 288 -1.00 14.92 -28.34
C PRO A 288 0.45 14.88 -28.84
N ASP A 289 0.67 14.28 -29.99
CA ASP A 289 1.99 14.18 -30.64
C ASP A 289 2.22 15.29 -31.68
N GLY A 290 1.27 16.20 -31.84
CA GLY A 290 1.35 17.34 -32.76
C GLY A 290 2.37 18.37 -32.29
N MET A 291 3.00 19.04 -33.25
CA MET A 291 4.03 20.05 -32.99
C MET A 291 3.41 21.39 -32.57
N ARG A 292 4.03 22.02 -31.57
CA ARG A 292 3.78 23.40 -31.17
C ARG A 292 4.63 24.36 -32.01
N SER A 293 4.34 25.66 -31.89
CA SER A 293 5.11 26.73 -32.55
C SER A 293 6.57 26.83 -32.09
N ASP A 294 6.87 26.34 -30.89
CA ASP A 294 8.22 26.29 -30.30
C ASP A 294 9.06 25.08 -30.75
N GLY A 295 8.54 24.26 -31.67
CA GLY A 295 9.24 23.09 -32.21
C GLY A 295 9.21 21.84 -31.32
N LYS A 296 8.47 21.85 -30.19
CA LYS A 296 8.24 20.66 -29.35
C LYS A 296 6.86 20.06 -29.62
N SER A 297 6.71 18.76 -29.41
CA SER A 297 5.36 18.19 -29.39
C SER A 297 4.60 18.58 -28.12
N TRP A 298 3.28 18.57 -28.17
CA TRP A 298 2.47 18.78 -26.96
C TRP A 298 2.77 17.77 -25.85
N ARG A 299 3.11 16.53 -26.21
CA ARG A 299 3.56 15.49 -25.29
C ARG A 299 4.87 15.84 -24.58
N GLN A 300 5.87 16.31 -25.32
CA GLN A 300 7.15 16.75 -24.74
C GLN A 300 6.92 17.94 -23.80
N TYR A 301 6.13 18.91 -24.24
CA TYR A 301 5.77 20.05 -23.40
C TYR A 301 5.06 19.63 -22.11
N LEU A 302 4.18 18.63 -22.16
CA LEU A 302 3.49 18.14 -20.97
C LEU A 302 4.44 17.43 -19.97
N VAL A 303 5.49 16.77 -20.45
CA VAL A 303 6.54 16.20 -19.60
C VAL A 303 7.31 17.32 -18.90
N GLU A 304 7.72 18.36 -19.64
CA GLU A 304 8.40 19.53 -19.08
C GLU A 304 7.52 20.27 -18.08
N TYR A 305 6.24 20.44 -18.39
CA TYR A 305 5.25 21.02 -17.50
C TYR A 305 5.19 20.29 -16.15
N ASN A 306 5.18 18.96 -16.19
CA ASN A 306 5.17 18.13 -14.98
C ASN A 306 6.49 18.20 -14.19
N ALA A 307 7.61 18.54 -14.83
CA ALA A 307 8.88 18.76 -14.15
C ALA A 307 8.90 20.05 -13.32
N LEU A 308 7.96 20.98 -13.56
CA LEU A 308 7.82 22.24 -12.80
C LEU A 308 7.08 22.06 -11.47
N LYS A 309 6.63 20.85 -11.11
CA LYS A 309 5.91 20.59 -9.86
C LYS A 309 6.66 21.16 -8.64
N PRO A 310 5.95 21.83 -7.71
CA PRO A 310 4.49 21.90 -7.58
C PRO A 310 3.80 23.02 -8.39
N HIS A 311 4.51 23.75 -9.27
CA HIS A 311 3.92 24.81 -10.08
C HIS A 311 2.94 24.22 -11.11
N ASN A 312 1.71 24.77 -11.17
CA ASN A 312 0.61 24.30 -12.03
C ASN A 312 -0.19 25.50 -12.61
N PRO A 313 0.44 26.34 -13.45
CA PRO A 313 -0.15 27.62 -13.90
C PRO A 313 -1.39 27.49 -14.78
N ASP A 314 -1.58 26.32 -15.40
CA ASP A 314 -2.72 26.01 -16.26
C ASP A 314 -3.83 25.24 -15.52
N GLY A 315 -3.64 25.00 -14.21
CA GLY A 315 -4.62 24.31 -13.38
C GLY A 315 -4.94 22.91 -13.90
N LEU A 316 -3.94 22.18 -14.39
CA LEU A 316 -4.08 20.79 -14.82
C LEU A 316 -4.45 19.91 -13.62
N TYR A 317 -5.16 18.82 -13.87
CA TYR A 317 -5.52 17.85 -12.84
C TYR A 317 -4.46 16.75 -12.77
N ALA A 318 -4.21 16.21 -11.57
CA ALA A 318 -3.60 14.89 -11.48
C ALA A 318 -4.47 13.91 -12.29
N ALA A 319 -3.86 12.97 -13.01
CA ALA A 319 -4.55 12.09 -13.94
C ALA A 319 -5.74 11.37 -13.29
N ILE A 320 -5.60 10.97 -12.02
CA ILE A 320 -6.67 10.32 -11.25
C ILE A 320 -7.82 11.28 -10.87
N ASP A 321 -7.54 12.57 -10.70
CA ASP A 321 -8.50 13.60 -10.31
C ASP A 321 -9.20 14.24 -11.52
N LEU A 322 -8.84 13.87 -12.75
CA LEU A 322 -9.38 14.47 -13.98
C LEU A 322 -10.84 14.06 -14.25
N TYR A 323 -11.29 12.91 -13.76
CA TYR A 323 -12.58 12.30 -14.13
C TYR A 323 -13.67 12.55 -13.08
N ARG A 324 -14.94 12.59 -13.51
CA ARG A 324 -16.07 12.88 -12.61
C ARG A 324 -16.53 11.69 -11.75
N SER A 325 -16.25 10.47 -12.18
CA SER A 325 -16.69 9.27 -11.45
C SER A 325 -15.98 9.19 -10.11
N SER A 326 -16.72 8.96 -9.02
CA SER A 326 -16.12 8.75 -7.69
C SER A 326 -15.25 7.51 -7.62
N ALA A 327 -15.39 6.56 -8.55
CA ALA A 327 -14.54 5.37 -8.63
C ALA A 327 -13.03 5.70 -8.66
N TYR A 328 -12.63 6.82 -9.28
CA TYR A 328 -11.23 7.24 -9.30
C TYR A 328 -10.77 7.77 -7.93
N ALA A 329 -11.64 8.50 -7.23
CA ALA A 329 -11.38 8.97 -5.88
C ALA A 329 -11.27 7.80 -4.89
N ASP A 330 -12.21 6.84 -4.96
CA ASP A 330 -12.17 5.63 -4.12
C ASP A 330 -10.87 4.83 -4.32
N LEU A 331 -10.37 4.71 -5.56
CA LEU A 331 -9.09 4.06 -5.83
C LEU A 331 -7.91 4.87 -5.30
N LYS A 332 -7.95 6.21 -5.43
CA LYS A 332 -6.92 7.11 -4.90
C LYS A 332 -6.81 7.00 -3.38
N ASP A 333 -7.95 7.04 -2.69
CA ASP A 333 -8.01 7.01 -1.22
C ASP A 333 -7.53 5.67 -0.66
N THR A 334 -7.74 4.58 -1.41
CA THR A 334 -7.35 3.23 -0.97
C THR A 334 -5.90 2.89 -1.33
N PHE A 335 -5.49 3.13 -2.58
CA PHE A 335 -4.22 2.64 -3.11
C PHE A 335 -3.13 3.72 -3.22
N GLY A 336 -3.49 5.00 -3.17
CA GLY A 336 -2.59 6.12 -3.45
C GLY A 336 -2.47 6.42 -4.96
N ALA A 337 -2.30 7.71 -5.29
CA ALA A 337 -2.22 8.17 -6.68
C ALA A 337 -1.00 7.63 -7.44
N GLU A 338 0.05 7.20 -6.74
CA GLU A 338 1.28 6.64 -7.30
C GLU A 338 1.14 5.16 -7.72
N LYS A 339 0.13 4.45 -7.20
CA LYS A 339 -0.14 3.04 -7.52
C LYS A 339 -1.31 2.85 -8.47
N VAL A 340 -2.08 3.91 -8.73
CA VAL A 340 -3.17 3.90 -9.71
C VAL A 340 -2.69 4.53 -11.00
N PHE A 341 -2.94 3.86 -12.12
CA PHE A 341 -2.57 4.29 -13.46
C PHE A 341 -3.80 4.43 -14.33
N ILE A 342 -3.84 5.52 -15.08
CA ILE A 342 -4.88 5.82 -16.05
C ILE A 342 -4.43 5.29 -17.40
N LEU A 343 -5.17 4.34 -17.95
CA LEU A 343 -5.00 3.89 -19.33
C LEU A 343 -5.82 4.83 -20.24
N SER A 344 -5.14 5.82 -20.79
CA SER A 344 -5.68 6.87 -21.63
C SER A 344 -5.56 6.52 -23.11
N ALA A 345 -6.65 6.70 -23.87
CA ALA A 345 -6.60 6.57 -25.32
C ALA A 345 -5.74 7.66 -26.00
N GLY A 346 -5.55 8.83 -25.37
CA GLY A 346 -4.73 9.91 -25.92
C GLY A 346 -3.28 9.90 -25.46
N TRP A 347 -3.06 9.47 -24.21
CA TRP A 347 -1.79 9.66 -23.52
C TRP A 347 -1.05 8.37 -23.22
N GLY A 348 -1.66 7.19 -23.32
CA GLY A 348 -1.06 5.91 -22.94
C GLY A 348 -1.31 5.55 -21.48
N LEU A 349 -0.36 4.86 -20.84
CA LEU A 349 -0.41 4.44 -19.44
C LEU A 349 0.26 5.49 -18.54
N VAL A 350 -0.56 6.29 -17.86
CA VAL A 350 -0.15 7.47 -17.09
C VAL A 350 -0.32 7.23 -15.60
N ARG A 351 0.68 7.57 -14.77
CA ARG A 351 0.57 7.46 -13.31
C ARG A 351 -0.43 8.48 -12.75
N GLY A 352 -1.20 8.11 -11.74
CA GLY A 352 -2.35 8.88 -11.25
C GLY A 352 -2.01 10.28 -10.74
N ASP A 353 -0.80 10.50 -10.25
CA ASP A 353 -0.29 11.79 -9.78
C ASP A 353 0.28 12.69 -10.90
N PHE A 354 0.42 12.19 -12.13
CA PHE A 354 0.91 12.97 -13.26
C PHE A 354 -0.17 13.96 -13.72
N LEU A 355 0.20 15.23 -13.95
CA LEU A 355 -0.74 16.24 -14.40
C LEU A 355 -1.10 15.99 -15.86
N LEU A 356 -2.39 15.89 -16.14
CA LEU A 356 -2.94 15.74 -17.49
C LEU A 356 -3.85 16.92 -17.84
N PRO A 357 -3.79 17.42 -19.08
CA PRO A 357 -4.82 18.30 -19.60
C PRO A 357 -6.09 17.51 -19.91
N SER A 358 -7.20 18.23 -19.99
CA SER A 358 -8.44 17.72 -20.56
C SER A 358 -8.24 17.36 -22.04
N TYR A 359 -8.90 16.29 -22.48
CA TYR A 359 -8.80 15.74 -23.84
C TYR A 359 -10.07 14.99 -24.20
N ASP A 360 -10.32 14.83 -25.50
CA ASP A 360 -11.43 14.08 -26.06
C ASP A 360 -10.91 13.09 -27.11
N ILE A 361 -10.44 11.95 -26.61
CA ILE A 361 -9.90 10.84 -27.41
C ILE A 361 -10.48 9.54 -26.88
N THR A 362 -10.98 8.67 -27.76
CA THR A 362 -11.63 7.40 -27.38
C THR A 362 -11.33 6.28 -28.37
N PHE A 363 -11.24 5.04 -27.88
CA PHE A 363 -11.27 3.82 -28.71
C PHE A 363 -12.69 3.38 -29.07
N SER A 364 -13.72 3.92 -28.42
CA SER A 364 -15.11 3.49 -28.64
C SER A 364 -15.60 3.88 -30.02
N GLN A 365 -16.05 2.89 -30.78
CA GLN A 365 -16.72 3.11 -32.08
C GLN A 365 -18.16 3.62 -31.96
N SER A 366 -18.69 3.81 -30.75
CA SER A 366 -19.98 4.50 -30.57
C SER A 366 -19.93 5.96 -31.04
N GLY A 367 -18.72 6.53 -31.22
CA GLY A 367 -18.46 7.87 -31.73
C GLY A 367 -18.37 7.98 -33.26
N LYS A 368 -19.02 7.10 -34.04
CA LYS A 368 -19.08 7.25 -35.52
C LYS A 368 -19.60 8.63 -35.98
N SER A 369 -20.25 9.40 -35.10
CA SER A 369 -20.68 10.78 -35.37
C SER A 369 -19.59 11.85 -35.22
N THR A 370 -18.42 11.55 -34.64
CA THR A 370 -17.34 12.52 -34.38
C THR A 370 -15.96 11.91 -34.71
N PRO A 371 -15.59 11.79 -35.99
CA PRO A 371 -14.37 11.08 -36.42
C PRO A 371 -13.07 11.71 -35.89
N TYR A 372 -13.08 12.99 -35.52
CA TYR A 372 -11.91 13.69 -35.01
C TYR A 372 -11.46 13.26 -33.60
N ILE A 373 -12.33 12.63 -32.79
CA ILE A 373 -11.98 12.14 -31.43
C ILE A 373 -11.68 10.63 -31.38
N SER A 374 -11.97 9.90 -32.46
CA SER A 374 -11.82 8.45 -32.49
C SER A 374 -10.39 8.03 -32.84
N ARG A 375 -9.75 7.28 -31.95
CA ARG A 375 -8.45 6.65 -32.18
C ARG A 375 -8.64 5.21 -32.62
N ALA A 376 -8.04 4.82 -33.74
CA ALA A 376 -8.01 3.40 -34.13
C ALA A 376 -7.01 2.63 -33.25
N ILE A 377 -7.29 1.35 -32.98
CA ILE A 377 -6.45 0.50 -32.09
C ILE A 377 -5.00 0.41 -32.59
N ASN A 378 -4.79 0.43 -33.91
CA ASN A 378 -3.48 0.35 -34.55
C ASN A 378 -2.93 1.72 -35.01
N GLN A 379 -3.55 2.82 -34.57
CA GLN A 379 -3.05 4.15 -34.90
C GLN A 379 -1.81 4.47 -34.06
N ASP A 380 -0.74 4.91 -34.72
CA ASP A 380 0.52 5.26 -34.08
C ASP A 380 0.35 6.48 -33.17
N PHE A 381 0.54 6.27 -31.87
CA PHE A 381 0.67 7.31 -30.85
C PHE A 381 1.95 7.08 -30.08
N MET A 382 2.58 8.16 -29.61
CA MET A 382 3.74 8.09 -28.71
C MET A 382 3.31 7.83 -27.25
N ASP A 383 2.51 6.79 -27.02
CA ASP A 383 1.91 6.50 -25.72
C ASP A 383 2.94 6.51 -24.58
N PHE A 384 2.58 7.17 -23.47
CA PHE A 384 3.34 7.07 -22.25
C PHE A 384 3.27 5.65 -21.70
N ASN A 385 4.35 5.23 -21.06
CA ASN A 385 4.35 4.07 -20.18
C ASN A 385 5.10 4.45 -18.90
N MET A 386 4.35 4.91 -17.90
CA MET A 386 4.91 5.36 -16.62
C MET A 386 5.02 4.22 -15.59
N LEU A 387 4.76 2.98 -16.01
CA LEU A 387 4.84 1.82 -15.15
C LEU A 387 6.31 1.39 -15.00
N ASP A 388 6.76 1.20 -13.77
CA ASP A 388 8.01 0.47 -13.51
C ASP A 388 7.82 -1.01 -13.88
N LEU A 389 8.38 -1.40 -15.03
CA LEU A 389 8.27 -2.74 -15.60
C LEU A 389 9.02 -3.81 -14.80
N THR A 390 9.95 -3.42 -13.92
CA THR A 390 10.71 -4.35 -13.08
C THR A 390 9.96 -4.76 -11.81
N SER A 391 8.88 -4.05 -11.49
CA SER A 391 8.06 -4.28 -10.31
C SER A 391 7.37 -5.64 -10.33
N ARG A 392 7.32 -6.29 -9.16
CA ARG A 392 6.66 -7.59 -8.97
C ARG A 392 5.29 -7.50 -8.29
N TYR A 393 4.83 -6.29 -7.96
CA TYR A 393 3.50 -6.07 -7.42
C TYR A 393 2.44 -6.53 -8.41
N ALA A 394 1.31 -7.05 -7.91
CA ALA A 394 0.22 -7.46 -8.75
C ALA A 394 -0.35 -6.25 -9.51
N LEU A 395 -0.60 -6.40 -10.81
CA LEU A 395 -1.13 -5.36 -11.68
C LEU A 395 -2.55 -5.72 -12.10
N VAL A 396 -3.54 -4.98 -11.60
CA VAL A 396 -4.95 -5.26 -11.81
C VAL A 396 -5.56 -4.26 -12.79
N TYR A 397 -6.11 -4.77 -13.89
CA TYR A 397 -6.74 -3.97 -14.92
C TYR A 397 -8.26 -3.91 -14.77
N LEU A 398 -8.79 -2.68 -14.76
CA LEU A 398 -10.19 -2.30 -14.66
C LEU A 398 -10.60 -1.53 -15.93
N GLY A 399 -11.24 -2.21 -16.88
CA GLY A 399 -11.75 -1.55 -18.07
C GLY A 399 -12.46 -2.49 -19.04
N GLY A 400 -13.06 -1.87 -20.05
CA GLY A 400 -13.75 -2.52 -21.13
C GLY A 400 -12.80 -3.14 -22.16
N LYS A 401 -13.34 -4.06 -22.95
CA LYS A 401 -12.60 -4.86 -23.93
C LYS A 401 -11.79 -4.03 -24.93
N ASP A 402 -12.23 -2.82 -25.26
CA ASP A 402 -11.60 -1.98 -26.30
C ASP A 402 -10.23 -1.43 -25.86
N TYR A 403 -9.97 -1.38 -24.55
CA TYR A 403 -8.70 -0.93 -23.98
C TYR A 403 -7.71 -2.07 -23.68
N ILE A 404 -8.18 -3.33 -23.72
CA ILE A 404 -7.34 -4.51 -23.44
C ILE A 404 -6.13 -4.62 -24.39
N PRO A 405 -6.24 -4.37 -25.71
CA PRO A 405 -5.09 -4.41 -26.60
C PRO A 405 -3.97 -3.44 -26.16
N LEU A 406 -4.33 -2.19 -25.86
CA LEU A 406 -3.37 -1.19 -25.38
C LEU A 406 -2.77 -1.58 -24.02
N PHE A 407 -3.59 -2.09 -23.10
CA PHE A 407 -3.10 -2.60 -21.82
C PHE A 407 -2.07 -3.72 -22.03
N CYS A 408 -2.37 -4.69 -22.90
CA CYS A 408 -1.48 -5.83 -23.14
C CYS A 408 -0.15 -5.40 -23.77
N ASP A 409 -0.20 -4.46 -24.73
CA ASP A 409 0.97 -3.93 -25.41
C ASP A 409 1.89 -3.18 -24.43
N LEU A 410 1.33 -2.23 -23.68
CA LEU A 410 2.10 -1.41 -22.73
C LEU A 410 2.60 -2.19 -21.50
N THR A 411 2.07 -3.38 -21.20
CA THR A 411 2.42 -4.15 -20.01
C THR A 411 3.04 -5.51 -20.31
N GLN A 412 3.34 -5.83 -21.56
CA GLN A 412 3.81 -7.16 -21.96
C GLN A 412 5.07 -7.62 -21.20
N SER A 413 5.99 -6.71 -20.91
CA SER A 413 7.25 -6.96 -20.22
C SER A 413 7.21 -6.72 -18.71
N TYR A 414 6.02 -6.48 -18.14
CA TYR A 414 5.88 -6.27 -16.70
C TYR A 414 6.21 -7.55 -15.92
N ALA A 415 7.09 -7.46 -14.93
CA ALA A 415 7.60 -8.62 -14.19
C ALA A 415 6.59 -9.24 -13.22
N GLY A 416 5.60 -8.47 -12.74
CA GLY A 416 4.58 -8.93 -11.80
C GLY A 416 3.39 -9.65 -12.45
N GLU A 417 2.56 -10.28 -11.62
CA GLU A 417 1.32 -10.93 -12.06
C GLU A 417 0.34 -9.87 -12.61
N ARG A 418 -0.15 -10.07 -13.84
CA ARG A 418 -1.14 -9.20 -14.47
C ARG A 418 -2.51 -9.84 -14.44
N THR A 419 -3.52 -9.13 -13.97
CA THR A 419 -4.89 -9.61 -13.87
C THR A 419 -5.82 -8.70 -14.65
N VAL A 420 -6.60 -9.26 -15.56
CA VAL A 420 -7.66 -8.59 -16.31
C VAL A 420 -9.00 -8.95 -15.69
N ILE A 421 -9.69 -7.94 -15.16
CA ILE A 421 -11.07 -8.10 -14.72
C ILE A 421 -11.99 -7.94 -15.93
N PHE A 422 -13.02 -8.78 -16.05
CA PHE A 422 -13.98 -8.72 -17.16
C PHE A 422 -15.40 -9.06 -16.70
N ASN A 423 -16.44 -8.53 -17.36
CA ASN A 423 -17.85 -8.88 -17.10
C ASN A 423 -18.51 -9.71 -18.21
N ALA A 424 -17.80 -9.95 -19.32
CA ALA A 424 -18.32 -10.69 -20.47
C ALA A 424 -18.58 -12.17 -20.14
N ALA A 425 -19.39 -12.84 -20.96
CA ALA A 425 -19.68 -14.26 -20.79
C ALA A 425 -18.41 -15.13 -20.97
N THR A 426 -17.55 -14.73 -21.91
CA THR A 426 -16.27 -15.39 -22.21
C THR A 426 -15.10 -14.49 -21.83
N PRO A 427 -13.97 -15.06 -21.36
CA PRO A 427 -12.75 -14.29 -21.12
C PRO A 427 -12.27 -13.53 -22.37
N PRO A 428 -11.74 -12.31 -22.21
CA PRO A 428 -11.17 -11.55 -23.32
C PRO A 428 -9.81 -12.12 -23.77
N LYS A 429 -9.33 -11.71 -24.95
CA LYS A 429 -7.98 -12.03 -25.41
C LYS A 429 -6.95 -11.11 -24.72
N ALA A 430 -6.40 -11.56 -23.60
CA ALA A 430 -5.32 -10.88 -22.88
C ALA A 430 -4.14 -11.84 -22.61
N PRO A 431 -3.19 -11.99 -23.55
CA PRO A 431 -2.10 -12.96 -23.42
C PRO A 431 -1.20 -12.64 -22.22
N GLY A 432 -0.90 -13.68 -21.43
CA GLY A 432 -0.05 -13.56 -20.23
C GLY A 432 -0.71 -12.81 -19.07
N CYS A 433 -2.04 -12.74 -19.04
CA CYS A 433 -2.82 -12.22 -17.92
C CYS A 433 -3.68 -13.31 -17.29
N LEU A 434 -3.88 -13.23 -15.98
CA LEU A 434 -4.98 -13.90 -15.29
C LEU A 434 -6.30 -13.23 -15.65
N HIS A 435 -7.38 -14.00 -15.64
CA HIS A 435 -8.71 -13.51 -15.94
C HIS A 435 -9.62 -13.70 -14.73
N VAL A 436 -10.18 -12.61 -14.22
CA VAL A 436 -11.15 -12.64 -13.12
C VAL A 436 -12.48 -12.09 -13.60
N LYS A 437 -13.53 -12.92 -13.50
CA LYS A 437 -14.88 -12.47 -13.86
C LYS A 437 -15.46 -11.64 -12.73
N PHE A 438 -15.98 -10.47 -13.05
CA PHE A 438 -16.75 -9.63 -12.14
C PHE A 438 -18.25 -9.83 -12.40
N ASP A 439 -18.94 -10.41 -11.41
CA ASP A 439 -20.37 -10.63 -11.49
C ASP A 439 -21.14 -9.35 -11.15
N THR A 440 -21.83 -8.83 -12.16
CA THR A 440 -22.67 -7.63 -12.06
C THR A 440 -23.79 -7.68 -13.10
N THR A 441 -24.89 -7.00 -12.81
CA THR A 441 -25.99 -6.76 -13.77
C THR A 441 -25.70 -5.54 -14.67
N ILE A 442 -24.74 -4.68 -14.29
CA ILE A 442 -24.35 -3.50 -15.04
C ILE A 442 -23.61 -3.91 -16.31
N ARG A 443 -24.11 -3.45 -17.47
CA ARG A 443 -23.54 -3.78 -18.79
C ARG A 443 -22.49 -2.77 -19.24
N THR A 444 -22.79 -1.48 -19.14
CA THR A 444 -21.89 -0.37 -19.52
C THR A 444 -21.26 0.24 -18.28
N ASN A 445 -20.00 0.65 -18.36
CA ASN A 445 -19.27 1.27 -17.24
C ASN A 445 -19.19 0.43 -15.95
N TRP A 446 -19.38 -0.89 -16.06
CA TRP A 446 -19.33 -1.86 -14.95
C TRP A 446 -18.02 -1.82 -14.15
N HIS A 447 -16.92 -1.39 -14.78
CA HIS A 447 -15.61 -1.28 -14.14
C HIS A 447 -15.58 -0.22 -13.02
N TYR A 448 -16.51 0.74 -12.99
CA TYR A 448 -16.64 1.66 -11.86
C TYR A 448 -17.20 0.96 -10.62
N GLU A 449 -18.22 0.11 -10.78
CA GLU A 449 -18.72 -0.72 -9.68
C GLU A 449 -17.63 -1.67 -9.17
N CYS A 450 -16.87 -2.26 -10.10
CA CYS A 450 -15.70 -3.07 -9.75
C CYS A 450 -14.65 -2.27 -8.97
N ALA A 451 -14.34 -1.03 -9.39
CA ALA A 451 -13.41 -0.16 -8.69
C ALA A 451 -13.89 0.16 -7.27
N HIS A 452 -15.17 0.53 -7.10
CA HIS A 452 -15.77 0.76 -5.79
C HIS A 452 -15.68 -0.45 -4.86
N ARG A 453 -15.91 -1.65 -5.39
CA ARG A 453 -15.78 -2.89 -4.61
C ARG A 453 -14.31 -3.14 -4.23
N LEU A 454 -13.41 -3.02 -5.20
CA LEU A 454 -11.98 -3.24 -5.00
C LEU A 454 -11.37 -2.29 -3.97
N SER A 455 -11.85 -1.04 -3.91
CA SER A 455 -11.43 -0.07 -2.89
C SER A 455 -11.86 -0.42 -1.46
N LYS A 456 -12.86 -1.28 -1.30
CA LYS A 456 -13.37 -1.67 0.04
C LYS A 456 -12.86 -3.04 0.48
N GLU A 457 -12.70 -3.94 -0.48
CA GLU A 457 -12.31 -5.32 -0.24
C GLU A 457 -11.63 -5.88 -1.49
N THR A 458 -10.48 -6.52 -1.30
CA THR A 458 -9.68 -7.16 -2.35
C THR A 458 -9.68 -8.68 -2.22
N SER A 459 -10.11 -9.21 -1.06
CA SER A 459 -10.23 -10.65 -0.80
C SER A 459 -10.95 -11.43 -1.92
N TRP A 460 -12.02 -10.86 -2.51
CA TRP A 460 -12.79 -11.48 -3.57
C TRP A 460 -12.01 -11.67 -4.88
N LEU A 461 -10.98 -10.85 -5.12
CA LEU A 461 -10.10 -10.99 -6.29
C LEU A 461 -9.33 -12.32 -6.24
N PHE A 462 -9.01 -12.77 -5.03
CA PHE A 462 -8.25 -13.99 -4.77
C PHE A 462 -9.14 -15.20 -4.45
N ASN A 463 -10.38 -14.96 -3.98
CA ASN A 463 -11.33 -15.97 -3.53
C ASN A 463 -12.55 -16.16 -4.46
N ALA A 464 -12.57 -15.54 -5.65
CA ALA A 464 -13.74 -15.56 -6.55
C ALA A 464 -14.25 -17.00 -6.84
N PRO A 465 -15.56 -17.29 -6.64
CA PRO A 465 -16.13 -18.61 -6.89
C PRO A 465 -16.09 -18.99 -8.38
N MET A 466 -15.56 -20.18 -8.65
CA MET A 466 -15.18 -20.65 -9.99
C MET A 466 -16.37 -21.23 -10.77
N LYS A 467 -16.43 -20.97 -12.08
CA LYS A 467 -17.14 -21.86 -13.02
C LYS A 467 -16.15 -22.89 -13.58
N GLN A 468 -16.59 -24.15 -13.70
CA GLN A 468 -15.83 -25.29 -14.23
C GLN A 468 -15.01 -24.92 -15.47
N GLY A 469 -13.68 -25.09 -15.42
CA GLY A 469 -12.82 -25.05 -16.62
C GLY A 469 -11.34 -24.72 -16.39
N ASP A 470 -11.00 -23.78 -15.51
CA ASP A 470 -9.62 -23.42 -15.21
C ASP A 470 -9.51 -22.89 -13.78
N ASN A 471 -8.90 -23.65 -12.88
CA ASN A 471 -8.66 -23.19 -11.51
C ASN A 471 -7.64 -22.03 -11.52
N LEU A 472 -7.84 -20.95 -10.75
CA LEU A 472 -6.85 -19.86 -10.59
C LEU A 472 -5.49 -20.38 -10.12
N LEU A 473 -5.46 -21.39 -9.25
CA LEU A 473 -4.23 -22.09 -8.88
C LEU A 473 -3.63 -22.85 -10.05
N GLN A 474 -4.45 -23.47 -10.92
CA GLN A 474 -3.95 -24.10 -12.16
C GLN A 474 -3.53 -23.08 -13.21
N GLN A 475 -4.14 -21.90 -13.31
CA GLN A 475 -3.65 -20.83 -14.19
C GLN A 475 -2.35 -20.23 -13.65
N ARG A 476 -2.26 -19.98 -12.33
CA ARG A 476 -1.02 -19.57 -11.66
C ARG A 476 0.05 -20.62 -11.80
N GLN A 477 -0.28 -21.89 -11.62
CA GLN A 477 0.64 -23.01 -11.83
C GLN A 477 0.98 -23.14 -13.32
N LYS A 478 0.05 -23.04 -14.28
CA LYS A 478 0.31 -23.05 -15.74
C LYS A 478 1.18 -21.87 -16.18
N LEU A 479 1.00 -20.69 -15.58
CA LEU A 479 1.84 -19.51 -15.81
C LEU A 479 3.24 -19.71 -15.19
N LYS A 480 3.33 -20.39 -14.03
CA LYS A 480 4.59 -20.78 -13.38
C LYS A 480 5.25 -22.03 -13.98
N SER A 481 4.50 -22.89 -14.69
CA SER A 481 4.91 -24.20 -15.20
C SER A 481 5.01 -24.25 -16.72
N LYS A 482 4.62 -23.18 -17.43
CA LYS A 482 5.32 -22.83 -18.67
C LYS A 482 6.81 -22.80 -18.30
N PRO A 483 7.69 -23.49 -19.03
CA PRO A 483 9.07 -23.58 -18.62
C PRO A 483 9.58 -22.16 -18.37
N GLU A 484 9.92 -21.88 -17.11
CA GLU A 484 11.04 -21.00 -16.83
C GLU A 484 12.15 -21.54 -17.72
N GLN A 485 12.47 -20.83 -18.81
CA GLN A 485 13.75 -21.04 -19.45
C GLN A 485 14.77 -20.81 -18.33
N ARG A 486 15.30 -21.93 -17.83
CA ARG A 486 16.28 -22.00 -16.77
C ARG A 486 17.28 -20.88 -16.95
N ALA A 487 17.51 -20.15 -15.88
CA ALA A 487 18.74 -19.40 -15.69
C ALA A 487 19.93 -20.34 -15.98
N ALA A 488 20.50 -20.24 -17.18
CA ALA A 488 21.71 -20.93 -17.60
C ALA A 488 22.46 -20.03 -18.59
N SER A 489 23.68 -19.68 -18.18
CA SER A 489 24.78 -19.03 -18.92
C SER A 489 24.47 -17.76 -19.73
N LYS A 490 25.15 -16.68 -19.35
CA LYS A 490 25.17 -15.32 -19.90
C LYS A 490 25.54 -15.19 -21.40
N SER A 491 25.40 -16.19 -22.26
CA SER A 491 25.95 -16.14 -23.63
C SER A 491 25.00 -16.43 -24.80
N ASP A 492 23.79 -16.97 -24.63
CA ASP A 492 23.03 -17.49 -25.79
C ASP A 492 21.53 -17.14 -25.83
N ALA A 493 21.16 -15.87 -25.58
CA ALA A 493 19.79 -15.38 -25.76
C ALA A 493 19.66 -14.48 -26.99
N TYR A 494 19.69 -15.09 -28.17
CA TYR A 494 19.13 -14.49 -29.38
C TYR A 494 17.66 -14.98 -29.55
N LEU A 495 16.74 -14.01 -29.41
CA LEU A 495 15.47 -13.80 -30.14
C LEU A 495 14.15 -14.50 -29.71
N ASP A 496 13.14 -13.65 -29.49
CA ASP A 496 11.88 -13.71 -30.25
C ASP A 496 11.55 -12.32 -30.83
N ILE A 497 11.99 -12.07 -32.07
CA ILE A 497 11.77 -10.84 -32.86
C ILE A 497 10.48 -10.92 -33.70
N GLY A 498 9.55 -11.83 -33.39
CA GLY A 498 8.35 -12.05 -34.18
C GLY A 498 7.41 -10.83 -34.32
N ASN A 499 7.46 -9.86 -33.40
CA ASN A 499 6.52 -8.73 -33.34
C ASN A 499 7.05 -7.37 -33.82
N VAL A 500 8.28 -7.30 -34.36
CA VAL A 500 8.92 -6.02 -34.79
C VAL A 500 8.92 -5.85 -36.33
N ARG A 501 8.12 -6.64 -37.06
CA ARG A 501 8.13 -6.67 -38.54
C ARG A 501 7.77 -5.35 -39.25
N GLY A 502 7.43 -4.27 -38.55
CA GLY A 502 7.02 -3.00 -39.16
C GLY A 502 7.99 -1.81 -39.01
N SER A 503 9.01 -1.85 -38.14
CA SER A 503 9.83 -0.65 -37.89
C SER A 503 11.11 -0.64 -38.73
N LYS A 504 11.25 0.37 -39.60
CA LYS A 504 12.46 0.62 -40.41
C LYS A 504 13.75 0.75 -39.58
N TYR A 505 13.66 1.15 -38.31
CA TYR A 505 14.80 1.33 -37.41
C TYR A 505 15.35 0.02 -36.85
N LYS A 506 14.69 -1.13 -37.10
CA LYS A 506 15.26 -2.45 -36.82
C LYS A 506 16.60 -2.67 -37.52
N ALA A 507 16.82 -2.06 -38.67
CA ALA A 507 18.11 -2.15 -39.39
C ALA A 507 19.30 -1.63 -38.57
N ILE A 508 19.07 -0.69 -37.63
CA ILE A 508 20.12 -0.21 -36.71
C ILE A 508 20.48 -1.29 -35.69
N TYR A 509 19.47 -1.99 -35.13
CA TYR A 509 19.70 -3.15 -34.27
C TYR A 509 20.47 -4.24 -35.02
N ASP A 510 20.02 -4.60 -36.23
CA ASP A 510 20.62 -5.64 -37.05
C ASP A 510 22.08 -5.31 -37.40
N TYR A 511 22.39 -4.05 -37.66
CA TYR A 511 23.76 -3.61 -37.89
C TYR A 511 24.63 -3.74 -36.63
N LEU A 512 24.18 -3.19 -35.49
CA LEU A 512 24.97 -3.13 -34.26
C LEU A 512 25.22 -4.51 -33.65
N ILE A 513 24.23 -5.40 -33.68
CA ILE A 513 24.35 -6.73 -33.09
C ILE A 513 25.31 -7.65 -33.88
N ASN A 514 25.52 -7.36 -35.16
CA ASN A 514 26.45 -8.08 -36.04
C ASN A 514 27.87 -7.50 -36.08
N LEU A 515 28.15 -6.43 -35.32
CA LEU A 515 29.52 -5.93 -35.18
C LEU A 515 30.40 -6.97 -34.46
N PRO A 516 31.67 -7.17 -34.89
CA PRO A 516 32.59 -8.08 -34.23
C PRO A 516 32.68 -7.82 -32.73
N ALA A 517 32.86 -8.87 -31.92
CA ALA A 517 33.00 -8.74 -30.47
C ALA A 517 34.21 -7.90 -30.04
N SER A 518 35.23 -7.77 -30.89
CA SER A 518 36.39 -6.89 -30.68
C SER A 518 36.11 -5.42 -30.99
N GLN A 519 34.94 -5.09 -31.51
CA GLN A 519 34.54 -3.73 -31.85
C GLN A 519 33.51 -3.21 -30.85
N ASP A 520 34.00 -2.43 -29.90
CA ASP A 520 33.21 -1.87 -28.81
C ASP A 520 32.58 -0.51 -29.16
N GLN A 521 32.97 0.09 -30.28
CA GLN A 521 32.46 1.39 -30.71
C GLN A 521 32.11 1.38 -32.20
N ALA A 522 31.02 2.06 -32.56
CA ALA A 522 30.59 2.27 -33.93
C ALA A 522 30.11 3.70 -34.13
N THR A 523 30.79 4.46 -34.99
CA THR A 523 30.35 5.79 -35.40
C THR A 523 29.75 5.69 -36.81
N LEU A 524 28.46 6.02 -36.94
CA LEU A 524 27.71 5.93 -38.19
C LEU A 524 27.34 7.34 -38.67
N SER A 525 27.53 7.61 -39.96
CA SER A 525 27.01 8.85 -40.57
C SER A 525 25.50 8.77 -40.72
N TYR A 526 24.82 9.92 -40.77
CA TYR A 526 23.36 9.94 -40.97
C TYR A 526 22.97 9.48 -42.37
N SER A 527 23.84 9.70 -43.35
CA SER A 527 23.70 9.16 -44.70
C SER A 527 23.65 7.62 -44.66
N PHE A 528 24.64 7.00 -44.00
CA PHE A 528 24.70 5.55 -43.85
C PHE A 528 23.56 4.96 -43.03
N VAL A 529 23.14 5.64 -41.95
CA VAL A 529 21.94 5.23 -41.21
C VAL A 529 20.70 5.31 -42.11
N GLY A 530 20.60 6.33 -42.95
CA GLY A 530 19.53 6.47 -43.93
C GLY A 530 19.49 5.32 -44.94
N GLU A 531 20.65 4.88 -45.40
CA GLU A 531 20.79 3.69 -46.25
C GLU A 531 20.34 2.42 -45.52
N LEU A 532 20.79 2.23 -44.27
CA LEU A 532 20.41 1.06 -43.44
C LEU A 532 18.89 0.95 -43.27
N ILE A 533 18.21 2.05 -42.97
CA ILE A 533 16.75 2.05 -42.76
C ILE A 533 15.94 2.16 -44.06
N GLY A 534 16.61 2.25 -45.21
CA GLY A 534 15.99 2.35 -46.54
C GLY A 534 15.27 3.68 -46.81
N THR A 535 15.55 4.74 -46.04
CA THR A 535 14.95 6.07 -46.22
C THR A 535 15.73 7.14 -45.46
N LYS A 536 15.56 8.41 -45.83
CA LYS A 536 16.20 9.52 -45.11
C LYS A 536 15.74 9.55 -43.65
N LEU A 537 16.68 9.84 -42.75
CA LEU A 537 16.36 10.10 -41.36
C LEU A 537 15.42 11.33 -41.24
N PRO A 538 14.49 11.32 -40.27
CA PRO A 538 13.56 12.43 -40.08
C PRO A 538 14.31 13.70 -39.68
N GLN A 539 13.76 14.87 -39.99
CA GLN A 539 14.39 16.16 -39.70
C GLN A 539 14.80 16.31 -38.22
N SER A 540 14.07 15.68 -37.29
CA SER A 540 14.37 15.66 -35.86
C SER A 540 15.68 14.98 -35.51
N SER A 541 16.18 14.05 -36.32
CA SER A 541 17.51 13.48 -36.11
C SER A 541 18.61 14.53 -36.33
N TYR A 542 18.34 15.58 -37.11
CA TYR A 542 19.28 16.68 -37.38
C TYR A 542 19.08 17.83 -36.39
N THR A 543 17.85 18.32 -36.24
CA THR A 543 17.57 19.51 -35.41
C THR A 543 17.57 19.22 -33.91
N HIS A 544 17.33 17.96 -33.52
CA HIS A 544 17.24 17.52 -32.12
C HIS A 544 18.06 16.25 -31.89
N HIS A 545 19.23 16.16 -32.52
CA HIS A 545 20.04 14.94 -32.57
C HIS A 545 20.32 14.31 -31.20
N GLN A 546 20.57 15.12 -30.16
CA GLN A 546 20.82 14.60 -28.80
C GLN A 546 19.61 13.85 -28.22
N MET A 547 18.40 14.32 -28.51
CA MET A 547 17.15 13.69 -28.05
C MET A 547 16.72 12.54 -28.94
N PHE A 548 16.92 12.65 -30.26
CA PHE A 548 16.61 11.57 -31.19
C PHE A 548 17.49 10.33 -30.94
N TRP A 549 18.74 10.55 -30.55
CA TRP A 549 19.73 9.51 -30.25
C TRP A 549 19.86 9.22 -28.74
N ALA A 550 18.92 9.65 -27.90
CA ALA A 550 19.04 9.46 -26.45
C ALA A 550 18.90 7.98 -26.04
N ASN A 551 19.57 7.57 -24.96
CA ASN A 551 19.53 6.20 -24.44
C ASN A 551 18.27 5.89 -23.61
N GLY A 552 17.10 6.39 -24.02
CA GLY A 552 15.83 6.22 -23.33
C GLY A 552 14.83 7.33 -23.62
N GLY A 553 13.58 7.16 -23.18
CA GLY A 553 12.54 8.19 -23.30
C GLY A 553 11.82 8.26 -24.65
N HIS A 554 12.19 7.42 -25.63
CA HIS A 554 11.48 7.29 -26.91
C HIS A 554 11.58 5.87 -27.48
N TYR A 555 10.62 5.51 -28.34
CA TYR A 555 10.49 4.16 -28.90
C TYR A 555 11.74 3.67 -29.65
N TYR A 556 12.47 4.54 -30.35
CA TYR A 556 13.65 4.15 -31.14
C TYR A 556 14.85 3.71 -30.29
N ALA A 557 14.97 4.20 -29.05
CA ALA A 557 16.13 3.93 -28.21
C ALA A 557 16.33 2.44 -27.93
N LYS A 558 15.23 1.68 -27.94
CA LYS A 558 15.27 0.23 -27.75
C LYS A 558 16.18 -0.47 -28.77
N PHE A 559 16.29 0.02 -30.01
CA PHE A 559 17.00 -0.70 -31.07
C PHE A 559 18.51 -0.79 -30.83
N TRP A 560 19.15 0.25 -30.29
CA TRP A 560 20.57 0.15 -29.92
C TRP A 560 20.75 -0.40 -28.51
N MET A 561 19.85 -0.08 -27.58
CA MET A 561 19.94 -0.60 -26.21
C MET A 561 19.76 -2.12 -26.14
N GLU A 562 18.83 -2.68 -26.92
CA GLU A 562 18.65 -4.13 -27.06
C GLU A 562 19.82 -4.78 -27.83
N ALA A 563 20.50 -4.03 -28.71
CA ALA A 563 21.73 -4.49 -29.36
C ALA A 563 22.94 -4.54 -28.40
N GLY A 564 22.76 -4.13 -27.13
CA GLY A 564 23.84 -4.03 -26.15
C GLY A 564 24.67 -2.76 -26.28
N PHE A 565 24.18 -1.76 -27.01
CA PHE A 565 24.86 -0.48 -27.22
C PHE A 565 24.12 0.69 -26.56
N HIS A 566 24.87 1.73 -26.23
CA HIS A 566 24.34 3.03 -25.88
C HIS A 566 24.97 4.08 -26.79
N VAL A 567 24.25 5.15 -27.08
CA VAL A 567 24.79 6.31 -27.76
C VAL A 567 25.70 7.06 -26.79
N GLU A 568 26.98 7.12 -27.13
CA GLU A 568 28.00 7.89 -26.41
C GLU A 568 27.95 9.38 -26.80
N GLY A 569 27.62 9.65 -28.06
CA GLY A 569 27.49 11.02 -28.57
C GLY A 569 26.91 11.06 -29.98
N SER A 570 26.45 12.24 -30.39
CA SER A 570 26.00 12.49 -31.75
C SER A 570 26.30 13.93 -32.16
N HIS A 571 26.43 14.17 -33.46
CA HIS A 571 26.68 15.47 -34.05
C HIS A 571 25.83 15.63 -35.32
N ALA A 572 25.19 16.78 -35.48
CA ALA A 572 24.47 17.14 -36.69
C ALA A 572 25.18 18.30 -37.40
N GLY A 573 25.80 18.00 -38.54
CA GLY A 573 26.46 18.97 -39.43
C GLY A 573 25.49 19.58 -40.45
N LYS A 574 26.01 20.38 -41.40
CA LYS A 574 25.18 21.04 -42.43
C LYS A 574 24.70 20.07 -43.50
N ALA A 575 25.40 18.95 -43.67
CA ALA A 575 25.03 17.86 -44.57
C ALA A 575 24.89 16.51 -43.82
N PRO A 576 24.13 15.53 -44.35
CA PRO A 576 24.04 14.18 -43.78
C PRO A 576 25.40 13.45 -43.68
N GLU A 577 26.32 13.76 -44.58
CA GLU A 577 27.70 13.23 -44.60
C GLU A 577 28.55 13.78 -43.45
N GLU A 578 28.23 14.99 -42.98
CA GLU A 578 28.90 15.66 -41.86
C GLU A 578 28.26 15.31 -40.50
N SER A 579 27.11 14.63 -40.50
CA SER A 579 26.34 14.27 -39.31
C SER A 579 26.60 12.83 -38.91
N TRP A 580 26.79 12.55 -37.62
CA TRP A 580 27.10 11.22 -37.12
C TRP A 580 26.48 10.91 -35.75
N VAL A 581 26.34 9.63 -35.44
CA VAL A 581 26.00 9.09 -34.12
C VAL A 581 27.02 8.02 -33.76
N ARG A 582 27.45 8.01 -32.50
CA ARG A 582 28.42 7.07 -31.96
C ARG A 582 27.77 6.18 -30.92
N PHE A 583 27.82 4.88 -31.17
CA PHE A 583 27.38 3.84 -30.28
C PHE A 583 28.59 3.21 -29.58
N GLN A 584 28.44 2.95 -28.30
CA GLN A 584 29.40 2.28 -27.44
C GLN A 584 28.74 1.04 -26.82
N ARG A 585 29.38 -0.12 -26.97
CA ARG A 585 28.94 -1.40 -26.41
C ARG A 585 29.04 -1.32 -24.88
N LYS A 586 28.02 -1.83 -24.19
CA LYS A 586 27.97 -1.89 -22.72
C LYS A 586 28.84 -2.99 -22.13
#